data_AF-A0A2P7TYJ9-F1
#
_entry.id   AF-A0A2P7TYJ9-F1
#
_cell.length_a   1.000
_cell.length_b   1.000
_cell.length_c   1.000
_cell.angle_alpha   90.00
_cell.angle_beta   90.00
_cell.angle_gamma   90.00
#
_symmetry.space_group_name_H-M   'P 1'
#
loop_
_entity.id
_entity.type
_entity.pdbx_description
1 polymer ?
#
loop_
_entity_poly.entity_id
_entity_poly.type
_entity_poly.pdbx_seq_one_letter_code
_entity_poly.pdbx_strand_id
1 'polypeptide(L)'
;MQSQSQWLDMYKSMLSIRSDYRLAAKWQTSPSRISQIRRGRLKLSFAECLEIAAALQIEPLEILAALAYPAAKHHEQEAVKRVYYDALVKTIGARMSIAATTGGYRNGWRRK
;
A
#
# COMPACT_ATOMS: atom_id res chain seq x y z
N MET A 1 -0.71 -9.95 4.31
CA MET A 1 -0.07 -8.64 4.09
C MET A 1 -0.38 -8.17 2.69
N GLN A 2 -0.40 -6.87 2.44
CA GLN A 2 -0.81 -6.30 1.17
C GLN A 2 0.23 -6.56 0.08
N SER A 3 -0.23 -6.86 -1.13
CA SER A 3 0.61 -7.02 -2.32
C SER A 3 0.99 -5.66 -2.92
N GLN A 4 1.96 -5.67 -3.86
CA GLN A 4 2.33 -4.47 -4.62
C GLN A 4 1.15 -3.84 -5.36
N SER A 5 0.27 -4.65 -5.97
CA SER A 5 -0.91 -4.15 -6.67
C SER A 5 -1.88 -3.45 -5.73
N GLN A 6 -2.09 -4.00 -4.53
CA GLN A 6 -2.95 -3.41 -3.51
C GLN A 6 -2.39 -2.07 -3.00
N TRP A 7 -1.08 -1.99 -2.75
CA TRP A 7 -0.43 -0.73 -2.38
C TRP A 7 -0.58 0.34 -3.46
N LEU A 8 -0.41 -0.04 -4.73
CA LEU A 8 -0.63 0.86 -5.86
C LEU A 8 -2.08 1.32 -5.98
N ASP A 9 -3.05 0.44 -5.74
CA ASP A 9 -4.48 0.79 -5.81
C ASP A 9 -4.87 1.74 -4.68
N MET A 10 -4.38 1.52 -3.47
CA MET A 10 -4.57 2.45 -2.34
C MET A 10 -3.95 3.82 -2.65
N TYR A 11 -2.72 3.85 -3.15
CA TYR A 11 -2.03 5.07 -3.52
C TYR A 11 -2.76 5.85 -4.62
N LYS A 12 -3.20 5.15 -5.68
CA LYS A 12 -3.99 5.74 -6.75
C LYS A 12 -5.31 6.29 -6.26
N SER A 13 -6.00 5.57 -5.37
CA SER A 13 -7.25 6.02 -4.77
C SER A 13 -7.04 7.31 -3.98
N MET A 14 -6.01 7.35 -3.13
CA MET A 14 -5.67 8.52 -2.33
C MET A 14 -5.38 9.76 -3.18
N LEU A 15 -4.64 9.59 -4.28
CA LEU A 15 -4.31 10.69 -5.20
C LEU A 15 -5.35 10.92 -6.31
N SER A 16 -6.50 10.23 -6.29
CA SER A 16 -7.51 10.31 -7.34
C SER A 16 -6.98 10.00 -8.77
N ILE A 17 -5.96 9.15 -8.87
CA ILE A 17 -5.34 8.72 -10.13
C ILE A 17 -6.14 7.57 -10.73
N ARG A 18 -6.89 7.87 -11.80
CA ARG A 18 -7.82 6.90 -12.43
C ARG A 18 -7.16 5.83 -13.31
N SER A 19 -5.90 6.00 -13.74
CA SER A 19 -5.26 5.07 -14.68
C SER A 19 -3.78 4.83 -14.37
N ASP A 20 -3.30 3.64 -14.75
CA ASP A 20 -1.88 3.29 -14.63
C ASP A 20 -1.00 4.14 -15.54
N TYR A 21 -1.53 4.62 -16.67
CA TYR A 21 -0.84 5.58 -17.55
C TYR A 21 -0.55 6.91 -16.87
N ARG A 22 -1.50 7.44 -16.07
CA ARG A 22 -1.29 8.69 -15.32
C ARG A 22 -0.29 8.48 -14.18
N LEU A 23 -0.32 7.33 -13.52
CA LEU A 23 0.68 6.97 -12.53
C LEU A 23 2.08 6.88 -13.18
N ALA A 24 2.17 6.22 -14.33
CA ALA A 24 3.42 6.11 -15.09
C ALA A 24 3.97 7.49 -15.47
N ALA A 25 3.12 8.40 -15.95
CA ALA A 25 3.51 9.77 -16.26
C ALA A 25 4.00 10.53 -15.00
N LYS A 26 3.32 10.39 -13.86
CA LYS A 26 3.74 11.00 -12.59
C LYS A 26 5.12 10.53 -12.14
N TRP A 27 5.39 9.23 -12.28
CA TRP A 27 6.68 8.64 -11.94
C TRP A 27 7.70 8.69 -13.09
N GLN A 28 7.39 9.40 -14.18
CA GLN A 28 8.26 9.55 -15.35
C GLN A 28 8.76 8.20 -15.89
N THR A 29 7.89 7.19 -15.89
CA THR A 29 8.19 5.82 -16.29
C THR A 29 7.22 5.33 -17.38
N SER A 30 7.53 4.18 -17.98
CA SER A 30 6.63 3.51 -18.91
C SER A 30 5.42 2.87 -18.21
N PRO A 31 4.23 2.85 -18.85
CA PRO A 31 3.06 2.10 -18.37
C PRO A 31 3.34 0.60 -18.23
N SER A 32 4.20 0.05 -19.09
CA SER A 32 4.65 -1.35 -19.02
C SER A 32 5.33 -1.67 -17.70
N ARG A 33 6.15 -0.76 -17.15
CA ARG A 33 6.77 -0.94 -15.84
C ARG A 33 5.71 -1.04 -14.74
N ILE A 34 4.72 -0.14 -14.74
CA ILE A 34 3.60 -0.19 -13.78
C ILE A 34 2.87 -1.54 -13.88
N SER A 35 2.58 -1.99 -15.10
CA SER A 35 1.93 -3.29 -15.31
C SER A 35 2.76 -4.46 -14.78
N GLN A 36 4.09 -4.43 -14.94
CA GLN A 36 4.99 -5.46 -14.41
C GLN A 36 5.05 -5.45 -12.87
N ILE A 37 5.03 -4.27 -12.24
CA ILE A 37 4.94 -4.13 -10.77
C ILE A 37 3.62 -4.73 -10.27
N ARG A 38 2.49 -4.42 -10.92
CA ARG A 38 1.17 -4.96 -10.55
C ARG A 38 1.13 -6.49 -10.63
N ARG A 39 1.85 -7.09 -11.58
CA ARG A 39 1.98 -8.54 -11.74
C ARG A 39 3.03 -9.16 -10.81
N GLY A 40 3.69 -8.37 -9.97
CA GLY A 40 4.77 -8.84 -9.10
C GLY A 40 6.06 -9.24 -9.81
N ARG A 41 6.20 -8.94 -11.11
CA ARG A 41 7.42 -9.24 -11.90
C ARG A 41 8.53 -8.24 -11.63
N LEU A 42 8.16 -6.99 -11.32
CA LEU A 42 9.07 -5.96 -10.82
C LEU A 42 8.70 -5.58 -9.40
N LYS A 43 9.69 -5.07 -8.66
CA LYS A 43 9.49 -4.54 -7.31
C LYS A 43 9.38 -3.02 -7.35
N LEU A 44 8.54 -2.48 -6.47
CA LEU A 44 8.60 -1.08 -6.07
C LEU A 44 10.00 -0.78 -5.54
N SER A 45 10.55 0.35 -5.98
CA SER A 45 11.78 0.90 -5.42
C SER A 45 11.53 1.41 -4.00
N PHE A 46 12.61 1.56 -3.24
CA PHE A 46 12.53 2.12 -1.89
C PHE A 46 11.91 3.53 -1.88
N ALA A 47 12.29 4.39 -2.84
CA ALA A 47 11.73 5.74 -2.97
C ALA A 47 10.22 5.71 -3.26
N GLU A 48 9.74 4.81 -4.11
CA GLU A 48 8.30 4.65 -4.38
C GLU A 48 7.56 4.15 -3.13
N CYS A 49 8.14 3.25 -2.35
CA CYS A 49 7.57 2.84 -1.06
C CYS A 49 7.44 4.02 -0.09
N LEU A 50 8.45 4.89 0.00
CA LEU A 50 8.39 6.10 0.83
C LEU A 50 7.30 7.08 0.36
N GLU A 51 7.20 7.31 -0.96
CA GLU A 51 6.17 8.19 -1.53
C GLU A 51 4.76 7.64 -1.26
N ILE A 52 4.56 6.33 -1.43
CA ILE A 52 3.29 5.67 -1.14
C ILE A 52 2.97 5.80 0.35
N ALA A 53 3.93 5.54 1.23
CA ALA A 53 3.74 5.62 2.67
C ALA A 53 3.35 7.03 3.12
N ALA A 54 4.04 8.05 2.61
CA ALA A 54 3.75 9.46 2.88
C ALA A 54 2.34 9.85 2.41
N ALA A 55 1.95 9.45 1.20
CA ALA A 55 0.60 9.73 0.69
C ALA A 55 -0.49 9.05 1.51
N LEU A 56 -0.24 7.82 1.98
CA LEU A 56 -1.19 7.05 2.78
C LEU A 56 -1.14 7.36 4.28
N GLN A 57 -0.21 8.22 4.73
CA GLN A 57 0.04 8.53 6.14
C GLN A 57 0.27 7.25 6.98
N ILE A 58 1.05 6.32 6.43
CA ILE A 58 1.42 5.07 7.08
C ILE A 58 2.93 4.99 7.26
N GLU A 59 3.37 4.04 8.08
CA GLU A 59 4.80 3.82 8.28
C GLU A 59 5.41 3.09 7.06
N PRO A 60 6.51 3.57 6.44
CA PRO A 60 7.09 2.91 5.27
C PRO A 60 7.51 1.47 5.51
N LEU A 61 7.87 1.15 6.75
CA LEU A 61 8.24 -0.19 7.16
C LEU A 61 7.08 -1.18 7.05
N GLU A 62 5.83 -0.72 7.15
CA GLU A 62 4.63 -1.53 6.89
C GLU A 62 4.64 -2.06 5.45
N ILE A 63 4.96 -1.18 4.47
CA ILE A 63 5.04 -1.55 3.06
C ILE A 63 6.23 -2.49 2.83
N LEU A 64 7.42 -2.12 3.30
CA LEU A 64 8.64 -2.89 3.07
C LEU A 64 8.54 -4.30 3.64
N ALA A 65 8.03 -4.44 4.87
CA ALA A 65 7.81 -5.74 5.49
C ALA A 65 6.76 -6.56 4.73
N ALA A 66 5.66 -5.93 4.29
CA ALA A 66 4.64 -6.59 3.47
C ALA A 66 5.20 -7.14 2.16
N LEU A 67 6.11 -6.41 1.51
CA LEU A 67 6.74 -6.83 0.25
C LEU A 67 7.86 -7.86 0.45
N ALA A 68 8.53 -7.85 1.60
CA ALA A 68 9.59 -8.80 1.94
C ALA A 68 9.03 -10.18 2.33
N TYR A 69 7.88 -10.22 3.02
CA TYR A 69 7.31 -11.44 3.60
C TYR A 69 7.19 -12.63 2.63
N PRO A 70 6.67 -12.48 1.39
CA PRO A 70 6.54 -13.61 0.47
C PRO A 70 7.89 -14.21 0.01
N ALA A 71 8.98 -13.42 0.10
CA ALA A 71 10.32 -13.85 -0.29
C ALA A 71 11.18 -14.29 0.91
N ALA A 72 10.72 -14.07 2.14
CA ALA A 72 11.44 -14.40 3.36
C ALA A 72 11.48 -15.92 3.58
N LYS A 73 12.62 -16.42 4.08
CA LYS A 73 12.76 -17.83 4.47
C LYS A 73 11.85 -18.13 5.66
N HIS A 74 11.46 -19.40 5.83
CA HIS A 74 10.56 -19.80 6.94
C HIS A 74 11.01 -19.31 8.33
N HIS A 75 12.31 -19.33 8.64
CA HIS A 75 12.82 -18.86 9.93
C HIS A 75 12.85 -17.32 10.07
N GLU A 76 12.78 -16.57 8.97
CA GLU A 76 12.77 -15.10 8.95
C GLU A 76 11.34 -14.53 8.92
N GLN A 77 10.35 -15.33 8.48
CA GLN A 77 8.97 -14.90 8.32
C GLN A 77 8.36 -14.32 9.59
N GLU A 78 8.63 -14.91 10.75
CA GLU A 78 8.09 -14.41 12.03
C GLU A 78 8.67 -13.04 12.39
N ALA A 79 9.96 -12.80 12.13
CA ALA A 79 10.58 -11.50 12.36
C ALA A 79 9.99 -10.43 11.43
N VAL A 80 9.82 -10.73 10.14
CA VAL A 80 9.20 -9.82 9.16
C VAL A 80 7.74 -9.54 9.53
N LYS A 81 7.03 -10.57 9.98
CA LYS A 81 5.63 -10.47 10.44
C LYS A 81 5.50 -9.53 11.63
N ARG A 82 6.35 -9.69 12.64
CA ARG A 82 6.37 -8.81 13.80
C ARG A 82 6.62 -7.35 13.40
N VAL A 83 7.62 -7.11 12.56
CA VAL A 83 7.95 -5.75 12.07
C VAL A 83 6.75 -5.11 11.34
N TYR A 84 6.06 -5.87 10.49
CA TYR A 84 4.86 -5.39 9.81
C TYR A 84 3.77 -4.95 10.81
N TYR A 85 3.47 -5.77 11.81
CA TYR A 85 2.42 -5.44 12.79
C TYR A 85 2.84 -4.29 13.73
N ASP A 86 4.10 -4.23 14.14
CA ASP A 86 4.63 -3.11 14.94
C ASP A 86 4.52 -1.79 14.17
N ALA A 87 4.78 -1.79 12.86
CA ALA A 87 4.61 -0.62 11.99
C ALA A 87 3.13 -0.26 11.80
N LEU A 88 2.26 -1.24 11.59
CA LEU A 88 0.82 -1.05 11.41
C LEU A 88 0.17 -0.40 12.64
N VAL A 89 0.50 -0.88 13.84
CA VAL A 89 -0.10 -0.40 15.09
C VAL A 89 0.18 1.10 15.32
N LYS A 90 1.33 1.60 14.86
CA LYS A 90 1.66 3.03 14.99
C LYS A 90 0.70 3.94 14.23
N THR A 91 0.08 3.46 13.15
CA THR A 91 -0.73 4.28 12.24
C THR A 91 -2.20 3.86 12.18
N ILE A 92 -2.55 2.69 12.72
CA ILE A 92 -3.91 2.15 12.66
C ILE A 92 -4.94 3.09 13.31
N GLY A 93 -4.62 3.74 14.44
CA GLY A 93 -5.52 4.67 15.11
C GLY A 93 -5.87 5.87 14.22
N ALA A 94 -4.88 6.47 13.58
CA ALA A 94 -5.08 7.58 12.65
C ALA A 94 -5.91 7.16 11.43
N ARG A 95 -5.61 5.99 10.85
CA ARG A 95 -6.36 5.42 9.70
C ARG A 95 -7.82 5.15 10.05
N MET A 96 -8.07 4.56 11.22
CA MET A 96 -9.43 4.28 11.71
C MET A 96 -10.21 5.57 12.00
N SER A 97 -9.55 6.59 12.56
CA SER A 97 -10.15 7.91 12.77
C SER A 97 -10.57 8.54 11.44
N ILE A 98 -9.68 8.60 10.44
CA ILE A 98 -10.00 9.13 9.11
C ILE A 98 -11.17 8.35 8.48
N ALA A 99 -11.15 7.02 8.55
CA ALA A 99 -12.22 6.20 7.98
C ALA A 99 -13.57 6.42 8.68
N ALA A 100 -13.57 6.54 10.01
CA ALA A 100 -14.77 6.81 10.80
C ALA A 100 -15.38 8.18 10.45
N THR A 101 -14.56 9.21 10.30
CA THR A 101 -15.01 10.57 9.92
C THR A 101 -15.45 10.66 8.46
N THR A 102 -14.80 9.92 7.56
CA THR A 102 -15.06 10.01 6.11
C THR A 102 -16.22 9.11 5.64
N GLY A 103 -16.59 8.06 6.40
CA GLY A 103 -17.54 7.04 5.96
C GLY A 103 -18.65 6.64 6.94
N GLY A 104 -18.65 7.12 8.20
CA GLY A 104 -19.51 6.59 9.27
C GLY A 104 -21.03 6.80 9.14
N TYR A 105 -21.49 7.75 8.32
CA TYR A 105 -22.93 8.05 8.18
C TYR A 105 -23.44 8.15 6.73
N ARG A 106 -22.63 7.85 5.71
CA ARG A 106 -23.07 8.10 4.32
C ARG A 106 -23.66 6.89 3.61
N ASN A 107 -23.37 5.66 4.04
CA ASN A 107 -23.99 4.46 3.48
C ASN A 107 -24.27 3.47 4.61
N GLY A 108 -25.41 3.67 5.27
CA GLY A 108 -25.96 2.70 6.20
C GLY A 108 -26.07 1.32 5.55
N TRP A 109 -25.84 0.30 6.37
CA TRP A 109 -26.31 -1.07 6.24
C TRP A 109 -27.46 -1.24 5.23
N ARG A 110 -27.13 -1.44 3.95
CA ARG A 110 -28.08 -1.94 2.97
C ARG A 110 -27.73 -3.40 2.73
N ARG A 111 -28.26 -4.24 3.62
CA ARG A 111 -28.51 -5.65 3.29
C ARG A 111 -29.43 -5.66 2.07
N LYS A 112 -29.00 -6.30 1.00
CA LYS A 112 -29.89 -6.95 0.04
C LYS A 112 -29.44 -8.39 -0.04
#